data_AF-A0A370PHP5-F1
#
_entry.id   AF-A0A370PHP5-F1
#
_cell.length_a   1.000
_cell.length_b   1.000
_cell.length_c   1.000
_cell.angle_alpha   90.00
_cell.angle_beta   90.00
_cell.angle_gamma   90.00
#
_symmetry.space_group_name_H-M   'P 1'
#
loop_
_entity.id
_entity.type
_entity.pdbx_description
1 polymer ?
#
loop_
_entity_poly.entity_id
_entity_poly.type
_entity_poly.pdbx_seq_one_letter_code
_entity_poly.pdbx_strand_id
1 'polypeptide(L)'
;MPLPRPKRRRQSRSLGGLPTIADISSTTSSDLPKQFSQAKKAAIDGKIGKTTVLGVSLVDVEMIKRGEHQNRDMNYTSFTHCFVLAIGRESFRVYQAWDEHGYRLDKYLKRGAFLKSFQKLCHYSTRELKNAYWTCFEIDLNSIYSRRRLQAPLVPVYRPWMRTFEINDVQVEDINKFR
;
A
#
# COMPACT_ATOMS: atom_id res chain seq x y z
N MET A 1 24.11 -7.89 -24.41
CA MET A 1 23.96 -6.67 -23.59
C MET A 1 22.49 -6.51 -23.21
N PRO A 2 22.09 -6.41 -21.94
CA PRO A 2 20.72 -6.06 -21.60
C PRO A 2 20.53 -4.55 -21.70
N LEU A 3 19.54 -4.13 -22.49
CA LEU A 3 19.12 -2.73 -22.66
C LEU A 3 18.69 -2.10 -21.32
N PRO A 4 18.86 -0.77 -21.14
CA PRO A 4 18.39 -0.09 -19.94
C PRO A 4 16.85 -0.16 -19.87
N ARG A 5 16.28 -0.37 -18.68
CA ARG A 5 14.81 -0.40 -18.42
C ARG A 5 14.31 0.94 -17.81
N PRO A 6 14.25 2.07 -18.55
CA PRO A 6 13.80 3.36 -18.01
C PRO A 6 12.29 3.49 -17.80
N LYS A 7 11.45 2.64 -18.43
CA LYS A 7 9.98 2.77 -18.39
C LYS A 7 9.36 2.55 -17.02
N ARG A 8 9.81 1.54 -16.25
CA ARG A 8 9.16 1.19 -14.97
C ARG A 8 9.52 2.10 -13.80
N ARG A 9 10.75 2.61 -13.76
CA ARG A 9 11.14 3.63 -12.78
C ARG A 9 10.34 4.93 -12.98
N ARG A 10 9.98 5.25 -14.23
CA ARG A 10 9.07 6.36 -14.55
C ARG A 10 7.62 6.08 -14.13
N GLN A 11 7.07 4.90 -14.44
CA GLN A 11 5.72 4.52 -13.99
C GLN A 11 5.59 4.45 -12.46
N SER A 12 6.55 3.85 -11.77
CA SER A 12 6.54 3.82 -10.30
C SER A 12 6.70 5.20 -9.67
N ARG A 13 7.37 6.16 -10.33
CA ARG A 13 7.47 7.55 -9.87
C ARG A 13 6.24 8.39 -10.23
N SER A 14 5.57 8.10 -11.35
CA SER A 14 4.33 8.78 -11.71
C SER A 14 3.12 8.26 -10.93
N LEU A 15 3.16 7.00 -10.51
CA LEU A 15 2.14 6.35 -9.68
C LEU A 15 2.48 6.42 -8.17
N GLY A 16 3.73 6.72 -7.85
CA GLY A 16 4.22 6.95 -6.50
C GLY A 16 4.05 8.42 -6.10
N GLY A 17 3.38 8.65 -4.98
CA GLY A 17 3.09 9.98 -4.47
C GLY A 17 1.90 9.92 -3.52
N LEU A 18 1.67 10.99 -2.76
CA LEU A 18 0.41 11.13 -2.03
C LEU A 18 -0.68 11.59 -3.00
N PRO A 19 -1.92 11.07 -2.89
CA PRO A 19 -3.06 11.61 -3.62
C PRO A 19 -3.41 13.00 -3.10
N THR A 20 -4.03 13.82 -3.95
CA THR A 20 -4.54 15.14 -3.57
C THR A 20 -5.99 15.09 -3.09
N ILE A 21 -6.50 16.18 -2.49
CA ILE A 21 -7.94 16.27 -2.17
C ILE A 21 -8.81 16.20 -3.42
N ALA A 22 -8.34 16.74 -4.55
CA ALA A 22 -9.03 16.62 -5.82
C ALA A 22 -9.16 15.14 -6.24
N ASP A 23 -8.06 14.37 -6.18
CA ASP A 23 -8.04 12.94 -6.53
C ASP A 23 -8.99 12.12 -5.64
N ILE A 24 -8.99 12.40 -4.33
CA ILE A 24 -9.82 11.71 -3.34
C ILE A 24 -11.31 12.03 -3.56
N SER A 25 -11.62 13.27 -3.94
CA SER A 25 -13.00 13.72 -4.15
C SER A 25 -13.58 13.23 -5.48
N SER A 26 -12.74 13.10 -6.51
CA SER A 26 -13.15 12.65 -7.84
C SER A 26 -13.22 11.12 -7.98
N THR A 27 -12.64 10.37 -7.03
CA THR A 27 -12.46 8.92 -7.16
C THR A 27 -12.90 8.18 -5.90
N THR A 28 -13.72 7.15 -6.08
CA THR A 28 -14.09 6.26 -4.98
C THR A 28 -12.88 5.47 -4.49
N SER A 29 -12.83 5.22 -3.18
CA SER A 29 -11.80 4.34 -2.62
C SER A 29 -11.90 2.96 -3.26
N SER A 30 -10.76 2.40 -3.63
CA SER A 30 -10.67 1.09 -4.27
C SER A 30 -11.12 -0.02 -3.33
N ASP A 31 -11.64 -1.11 -3.93
CA ASP A 31 -12.02 -2.33 -3.23
C ASP A 31 -10.94 -3.41 -3.49
N LEU A 32 -10.01 -3.54 -2.55
CA LEU A 32 -8.87 -4.45 -2.69
C LEU A 32 -9.31 -5.93 -2.76
N PRO A 33 -10.24 -6.43 -1.90
CA PRO A 33 -10.76 -7.78 -2.04
C PRO A 33 -11.37 -8.09 -3.42
N LYS A 34 -12.14 -7.15 -3.98
CA LYS A 34 -12.73 -7.31 -5.32
C LYS A 34 -11.66 -7.39 -6.40
N GLN A 35 -10.70 -6.47 -6.40
CA GLN A 35 -9.63 -6.44 -7.39
C GLN A 35 -8.67 -7.62 -7.25
N PHE A 36 -8.38 -8.05 -6.02
CA PHE A 36 -7.64 -9.27 -5.77
C PHE A 36 -8.34 -10.48 -6.39
N SER A 37 -9.66 -10.59 -6.21
CA SER A 37 -10.45 -11.70 -6.76
C SER A 37 -10.43 -11.70 -8.29
N GLN A 38 -10.53 -10.52 -8.91
CA GLN A 38 -10.41 -10.36 -10.37
C GLN A 38 -9.02 -10.75 -10.88
N ALA A 39 -7.96 -10.26 -10.23
CA ALA A 39 -6.58 -10.60 -10.56
C ALA A 39 -6.30 -12.09 -10.37
N LYS A 40 -6.83 -12.69 -9.29
CA LYS A 40 -6.71 -14.11 -9.01
C LYS A 40 -7.39 -14.95 -10.07
N LYS A 41 -8.61 -14.58 -10.48
CA LYS A 41 -9.33 -15.22 -11.58
C LYS A 41 -8.52 -15.15 -12.88
N ALA A 42 -8.00 -13.96 -13.22
CA ALA A 42 -7.16 -13.78 -14.40
C ALA A 42 -5.87 -14.60 -14.37
N ALA A 43 -5.27 -14.81 -13.19
CA ALA A 43 -4.09 -15.67 -13.01
C ALA A 43 -4.42 -17.18 -13.12
N ILE A 44 -5.62 -17.59 -12.74
CA ILE A 44 -6.10 -18.98 -12.90
C ILE A 44 -6.46 -19.28 -14.36
N ASP A 45 -7.24 -18.38 -14.98
CA ASP A 45 -7.76 -18.51 -16.35
C ASP A 45 -6.68 -18.25 -17.42
N GLY A 46 -5.59 -17.58 -17.05
CA GLY A 46 -4.46 -17.29 -17.95
C GLY A 46 -3.60 -18.52 -18.27
N LYS A 47 -2.81 -18.42 -19.35
CA LYS A 47 -1.73 -19.38 -19.65
C LYS A 47 -0.74 -19.44 -18.45
N ILE A 48 -0.11 -20.60 -18.28
CA ILE A 48 0.90 -20.85 -17.22
C ILE A 48 1.89 -19.68 -17.16
N GLY A 49 2.05 -19.10 -15.97
CA GLY A 49 3.02 -18.03 -15.70
C GLY A 49 2.48 -16.60 -15.63
N LYS A 50 1.18 -16.34 -15.89
CA LYS A 50 0.62 -14.99 -15.73
C LYS A 50 0.54 -14.60 -14.24
N THR A 51 1.24 -13.53 -13.88
CA THR A 51 1.21 -12.90 -12.55
C THR A 51 0.69 -11.47 -12.69
N THR A 52 -0.36 -11.12 -11.97
CA THR A 52 -0.84 -9.73 -11.89
C THR A 52 -0.16 -9.05 -10.71
N VAL A 53 0.38 -7.86 -10.92
CA VAL A 53 1.02 -7.08 -9.85
C VAL A 53 0.22 -5.82 -9.62
N LEU A 54 -0.30 -5.64 -8.41
CA LEU A 54 -1.07 -4.46 -8.02
C LEU A 54 -0.23 -3.59 -7.08
N GLY A 55 -0.01 -2.33 -7.44
CA GLY A 55 0.41 -1.31 -6.49
C GLY A 55 -0.80 -0.84 -5.68
N VAL A 56 -0.61 -0.68 -4.38
CA VAL A 56 -1.63 -0.22 -3.44
C VAL A 56 -1.08 0.97 -2.68
N SER A 57 -1.87 2.04 -2.59
CA SER A 57 -1.58 3.23 -1.80
C SER A 57 -2.77 3.49 -0.89
N LEU A 58 -2.56 3.27 0.41
CA LEU A 58 -3.51 3.52 1.48
C LEU A 58 -3.11 4.81 2.21
N VAL A 59 -4.04 5.75 2.32
CA VAL A 59 -3.82 7.00 3.04
C VAL A 59 -4.98 7.29 3.98
N ASP A 60 -4.71 8.05 5.02
CA ASP A 60 -5.75 8.73 5.77
C ASP A 60 -6.10 10.07 5.11
N VAL A 61 -7.36 10.27 4.74
CA VAL A 61 -7.85 11.50 4.10
C VAL A 61 -7.67 12.71 5.02
N GLU A 62 -7.80 12.53 6.33
CA GLU A 62 -7.67 13.64 7.27
C GLU A 62 -6.22 14.18 7.31
N MET A 63 -5.23 13.33 7.04
CA MET A 63 -3.84 13.75 6.83
C MET A 63 -3.69 14.65 5.61
N ILE A 64 -4.25 14.24 4.47
CA ILE A 64 -4.12 14.97 3.20
C ILE A 64 -4.82 16.33 3.31
N LYS A 65 -6.01 16.38 3.90
CA LYS A 65 -6.74 17.63 4.14
C LYS A 65 -5.92 18.62 4.95
N ARG A 66 -5.32 18.17 6.06
CA ARG A 66 -4.52 19.06 6.93
C ARG A 66 -3.29 19.61 6.21
N GLY A 67 -2.60 18.74 5.46
CA GLY A 67 -1.42 19.13 4.68
C GLY A 67 -1.74 20.15 3.59
N GLU A 68 -2.78 19.91 2.79
CA GLU A 68 -3.15 20.79 1.67
C GLU A 68 -3.81 22.10 2.11
N HIS A 69 -4.65 22.07 3.16
CA HIS A 69 -5.28 23.28 3.68
C HIS A 69 -4.36 24.12 4.60
N GLN A 70 -3.08 23.74 4.76
CA GLN A 70 -2.13 24.35 5.69
C GLN A 70 -2.73 24.56 7.09
N ASN A 71 -3.58 23.62 7.52
CA ASN A 71 -4.30 23.77 8.76
C ASN A 71 -3.32 23.57 9.94
N ARG A 72 -3.36 24.48 10.91
CA ARG A 72 -2.30 24.63 11.95
C ARG A 72 -2.22 23.47 12.95
N ASP A 73 -3.19 22.56 12.94
CA ASP A 73 -3.21 21.42 13.87
C ASP A 73 -2.45 20.20 13.32
N MET A 74 -1.14 20.38 13.22
CA MET A 74 -0.14 19.33 12.94
C MET A 74 0.25 18.57 14.21
N ASN A 75 -0.49 18.75 15.31
CA ASN A 75 -0.25 18.06 16.58
C ASN A 75 -0.68 16.59 16.55
N TYR A 76 -1.05 16.06 15.39
CA TYR A 76 -1.41 14.67 15.19
C TYR A 76 -0.62 14.06 14.04
N THR A 77 -0.13 12.84 14.24
CA THR A 77 0.47 12.04 13.18
C THR A 77 -0.61 11.18 12.53
N SER A 78 -0.49 10.96 11.23
CA SER A 78 -1.31 10.01 10.51
C SER A 78 -0.43 9.13 9.63
N PHE A 79 -1.03 8.29 8.79
CA PHE A 79 -0.31 7.31 8.01
C PHE A 79 -0.64 7.35 6.53
N THR A 80 0.41 7.06 5.77
CA THR A 80 0.38 6.66 4.38
C THR A 80 1.15 5.36 4.29
N HIS A 81 0.60 4.36 3.63
CA HIS A 81 1.28 3.10 3.40
C HIS A 81 1.09 2.65 1.96
N CYS A 82 2.22 2.42 1.30
CA CYS A 82 2.26 1.89 -0.04
C CYS A 82 2.82 0.46 0.01
N PHE A 83 2.21 -0.45 -0.73
CA PHE A 83 2.68 -1.82 -0.85
C PHE A 83 2.29 -2.38 -2.21
N VAL A 84 2.83 -3.54 -2.57
CA VAL A 84 2.57 -4.22 -3.83
C VAL A 84 2.04 -5.63 -3.54
N LEU A 85 1.02 -6.05 -4.26
CA LEU A 85 0.52 -7.42 -4.28
C LEU A 85 0.90 -8.08 -5.59
N ALA A 86 1.74 -9.11 -5.53
CA ALA A 86 1.90 -10.02 -6.67
C ALA A 86 0.97 -11.20 -6.51
N ILE A 87 0.09 -11.41 -7.48
CA ILE A 87 -0.99 -12.38 -7.47
C ILE A 87 -0.75 -13.37 -8.60
N GLY A 88 -0.37 -14.60 -8.23
CA GLY A 88 -0.20 -15.71 -9.14
C GLY A 88 -1.32 -16.75 -9.00
N ARG A 89 -1.27 -17.75 -9.88
CA ARG A 89 -2.25 -18.85 -9.91
C ARG A 89 -2.31 -19.62 -8.59
N GLU A 90 -1.16 -19.95 -8.00
CA GLU A 90 -1.09 -20.77 -6.78
C GLU A 90 -1.16 -19.93 -5.50
N SER A 91 -0.50 -18.78 -5.47
CA SER A 91 -0.34 -17.97 -4.26
C SER A 91 -0.29 -16.47 -4.58
N PHE A 92 -0.23 -15.65 -3.55
CA PHE A 92 0.08 -14.23 -3.66
C PHE A 92 1.15 -13.83 -2.64
N ARG A 93 1.81 -12.70 -2.89
CA ARG A 93 2.82 -12.11 -1.99
C ARG A 93 2.54 -10.63 -1.80
N VAL A 94 2.67 -10.17 -0.56
CA VAL A 94 2.60 -8.75 -0.19
C VAL A 94 4.02 -8.24 -0.07
N TYR A 95 4.42 -7.31 -0.92
CA TYR A 95 5.70 -6.62 -0.89
C TYR A 95 5.53 -5.24 -0.27
N GLN A 96 6.28 -4.94 0.78
CA GLN A 96 6.12 -3.67 1.50
C GLN A 96 6.95 -2.54 0.85
N ALA A 97 6.39 -1.34 0.78
CA ALA A 97 7.19 -0.13 0.64
C ALA A 97 7.27 0.58 1.98
N TRP A 98 8.38 0.37 2.66
CA TRP A 98 8.83 1.30 3.69
C TRP A 98 10.28 1.62 3.42
N ASP A 99 10.54 2.58 2.52
CA ASP A 99 11.74 3.41 2.60
C ASP A 99 11.72 4.57 1.59
N GLU A 100 12.65 5.51 1.79
CA GLU A 100 13.05 6.67 0.96
C GLU A 100 13.39 6.33 -0.51
N HIS A 101 13.28 5.06 -0.90
CA HIS A 101 13.75 4.49 -2.17
C HIS A 101 12.66 3.78 -3.01
N GLY A 102 11.40 3.75 -2.55
CA GLY A 102 10.27 3.20 -3.31
C GLY A 102 9.94 1.73 -3.04
N TYR A 103 9.14 1.10 -3.92
CA TYR A 103 8.65 -0.27 -3.74
C TYR A 103 9.79 -1.30 -3.79
N ARG A 104 9.96 -2.08 -2.71
CA ARG A 104 10.93 -3.17 -2.63
C ARG A 104 10.24 -4.52 -2.74
N LEU A 105 10.52 -5.25 -3.83
CA LEU A 105 9.91 -6.54 -4.15
C LEU A 105 10.66 -7.75 -3.56
N ASP A 106 11.61 -7.55 -2.65
CA ASP A 106 12.38 -8.63 -2.02
C ASP A 106 11.93 -8.94 -0.58
N LYS A 107 11.32 -7.97 0.11
CA LYS A 107 10.70 -8.19 1.42
C LYS A 107 9.22 -8.52 1.23
N TYR A 108 8.82 -9.75 1.56
CA TYR A 108 7.43 -10.17 1.45
C TYR A 108 6.86 -10.77 2.73
N LEU A 109 5.56 -10.54 2.94
CA LEU A 109 4.77 -11.23 3.97
C LEU A 109 4.00 -12.40 3.35
N LYS A 110 4.07 -13.57 4.00
CA LYS A 110 3.22 -14.75 3.67
C LYS A 110 2.07 -14.84 4.67
N ARG A 111 0.88 -14.35 4.33
CA ARG A 111 -0.31 -14.52 5.19
C ARG A 111 -1.58 -14.76 4.38
N GLY A 112 -2.24 -15.90 4.61
CA GLY A 112 -3.56 -16.20 4.06
C GLY A 112 -4.68 -15.27 4.59
N ALA A 113 -4.50 -14.68 5.77
CA ALA A 113 -5.48 -13.80 6.40
C ALA A 113 -5.29 -12.30 6.11
N PHE A 114 -4.39 -11.94 5.18
CA PHE A 114 -4.06 -10.53 4.87
C PHE A 114 -5.31 -9.74 4.45
N LEU A 115 -6.07 -10.22 3.46
CA LEU A 115 -7.23 -9.48 2.92
C LEU A 115 -8.30 -9.21 3.97
N LYS A 116 -8.59 -10.19 4.84
CA LYS A 116 -9.56 -10.03 5.95
C LYS A 116 -9.09 -8.98 6.96
N SER A 117 -7.80 -8.96 7.26
CA SER A 117 -7.18 -8.01 8.19
C SER A 117 -7.05 -6.61 7.57
N PHE A 118 -6.84 -6.54 6.26
CA PHE A 118 -6.77 -5.30 5.51
C PHE A 118 -8.13 -4.65 5.34
N GLN A 119 -9.18 -5.44 5.10
CA GLN A 119 -10.56 -4.91 5.08
C GLN A 119 -10.92 -4.27 6.42
N LYS A 120 -10.55 -4.93 7.52
CA LYS A 120 -10.63 -4.38 8.88
C LYS A 120 -9.89 -3.05 9.02
N LEU A 121 -8.65 -2.97 8.53
CA LEU A 121 -7.87 -1.72 8.50
C LEU A 121 -8.58 -0.58 7.74
N CYS A 122 -9.41 -0.90 6.73
CA CYS A 122 -10.15 0.09 5.96
C CYS A 122 -11.52 0.49 6.57
N HIS A 123 -11.95 -0.12 7.66
CA HIS A 123 -13.28 0.14 8.26
C HIS A 123 -13.22 0.48 9.75
N TYR A 124 -12.10 0.23 10.41
CA TYR A 124 -12.00 0.34 11.87
C TYR A 124 -11.70 1.74 12.39
N SER A 125 -12.03 1.93 13.67
CA SER A 125 -11.69 3.09 14.47
C SER A 125 -10.20 3.13 14.84
N THR A 126 -9.70 4.31 15.24
CA THR A 126 -8.32 4.58 15.66
C THR A 126 -7.75 3.58 16.70
N ARG A 127 -8.60 3.02 17.58
CA ARG A 127 -8.19 2.05 18.60
C ARG A 127 -7.84 0.68 18.02
N GLU A 128 -8.60 0.23 17.03
CA GLU A 128 -8.42 -1.07 16.37
C GLU A 128 -7.41 -1.01 15.21
N LEU A 129 -7.14 0.20 14.71
CA LEU A 129 -6.16 0.47 13.67
C LEU A 129 -4.80 -0.18 13.98
N LYS A 130 -4.28 -0.02 15.20
CA LYS A 130 -2.94 -0.49 15.58
C LYS A 130 -2.79 -2.00 15.42
N ASN A 131 -3.76 -2.76 15.92
CA ASN A 131 -3.77 -4.22 15.83
C ASN A 131 -3.97 -4.69 14.38
N ALA A 132 -4.83 -4.01 13.61
CA ALA A 132 -5.02 -4.31 12.20
C ALA A 132 -3.74 -4.04 11.39
N TYR A 133 -3.04 -2.93 11.68
CA TYR A 133 -1.81 -2.54 11.01
C TYR A 133 -0.66 -3.52 11.30
N TRP A 134 -0.48 -3.90 12.58
CA TRP A 134 0.44 -4.97 12.96
C TRP A 134 0.11 -6.28 12.25
N THR A 135 -1.16 -6.64 12.18
CA THR A 135 -1.58 -7.89 11.52
C THR A 135 -1.31 -7.88 10.02
N CYS A 136 -1.45 -6.72 9.37
CA CYS A 136 -1.22 -6.58 7.92
C CYS A 136 0.26 -6.46 7.57
N PHE A 137 1.04 -5.74 8.38
CA PHE A 137 2.37 -5.27 7.99
C PHE A 137 3.49 -5.61 8.98
N GLU A 138 3.19 -6.19 10.15
CA GLU A 138 4.16 -6.46 11.22
C GLU A 138 4.91 -5.19 11.68
N ILE A 139 4.23 -4.05 11.56
CA ILE A 139 4.72 -2.74 12.00
C ILE A 139 3.96 -2.38 13.28
N ASP A 140 4.69 -2.24 14.39
CA ASP A 140 4.12 -1.76 15.63
C ASP A 140 4.06 -0.23 15.59
N LEU A 141 2.86 0.30 15.31
CA LEU A 141 2.62 1.74 15.33
C LEU A 141 2.96 2.36 16.71
N ASN A 142 2.82 1.63 17.82
CA ASN A 142 3.21 2.17 19.12
C ASN A 142 4.72 2.40 19.17
N SER A 143 5.55 1.48 18.69
CA SER A 143 7.01 1.66 18.66
C SER A 143 7.45 2.91 17.89
N ILE A 144 6.71 3.30 16.85
CA ILE A 144 6.97 4.49 16.04
C ILE A 144 6.61 5.76 16.83
N TYR A 145 5.41 5.81 17.41
CA TYR A 145 4.90 7.01 18.08
C TYR A 145 5.34 7.14 19.56
N SER A 146 5.79 6.06 20.20
CA SER A 146 6.16 6.05 21.63
C SER A 146 7.64 6.33 21.90
N ARG A 147 8.52 6.25 20.88
CA ARG A 147 9.94 6.59 21.05
C ARG A 147 10.08 8.11 21.22
N ARG A 148 10.09 8.55 22.49
CA ARG A 148 10.57 9.85 23.02
C ARG A 148 9.58 11.02 23.13
N ARG A 149 8.26 10.85 23.05
CA ARG A 149 7.27 11.97 23.13
C ARG A 149 7.48 13.10 22.10
N LEU A 150 8.36 12.90 21.11
CA LEU A 150 8.67 13.88 20.06
C LEU A 150 7.71 13.77 18.86
N GLN A 151 6.97 12.66 18.75
CA GLN A 151 5.97 12.47 17.71
C GLN A 151 4.57 12.70 18.24
N ALA A 152 3.81 13.44 17.45
CA ALA A 152 2.42 13.75 17.71
C ALA A 152 1.56 12.45 17.83
N PRO A 153 0.55 12.42 18.71
CA PRO A 153 -0.38 11.30 18.82
C PRO A 153 -1.05 10.97 17.48
N LEU A 154 -1.49 9.72 17.31
CA LEU A 154 -2.26 9.32 16.14
C LEU A 154 -3.55 10.15 16.01
N VAL A 155 -3.94 10.49 14.79
CA VAL A 155 -5.18 11.23 14.50
C VAL A 155 -6.40 10.66 15.23
N PRO A 156 -7.26 11.52 15.82
CA PRO A 156 -8.44 11.06 16.55
C PRO A 156 -9.48 10.45 15.62
N VAL A 157 -9.59 11.00 14.40
CA VAL A 157 -10.46 10.50 13.33
C VAL A 157 -9.59 9.95 12.22
N TYR A 158 -9.80 8.69 11.89
CA TYR A 158 -9.14 8.01 10.78
C TYR A 158 -10.15 7.77 9.66
N ARG A 159 -9.84 8.25 8.45
CA ARG A 159 -10.67 8.10 7.27
C ARG A 159 -9.84 7.46 6.14
N PRO A 160 -9.82 6.12 6.02
CA PRO A 160 -9.09 5.45 4.97
C PRO A 160 -9.59 5.84 3.60
N TRP A 161 -8.64 6.07 2.70
CA TRP A 161 -8.87 6.03 1.26
C TRP A 161 -7.72 5.28 0.61
N MET A 162 -8.06 4.45 -0.36
CA MET A 162 -7.08 3.63 -1.06
C MET A 162 -7.24 3.78 -2.56
N ARG A 163 -6.11 3.85 -3.26
CA ARG A 163 -6.04 3.62 -4.69
C ARG A 163 -5.21 2.40 -5.01
N THR A 164 -5.53 1.78 -6.12
CA THR A 164 -4.78 0.67 -6.67
C THR A 164 -4.52 0.89 -8.14
N PHE A 165 -3.43 0.29 -8.64
CA PHE A 165 -3.06 0.35 -10.03
C PHE A 165 -2.30 -0.91 -10.41
N GLU A 166 -2.50 -1.39 -11.63
CA GLU A 166 -1.74 -2.53 -12.15
C GLU A 166 -0.33 -2.08 -12.57
N ILE A 167 0.69 -2.79 -12.08
CA ILE A 167 2.08 -2.61 -12.47
C ILE A 167 2.36 -3.58 -13.61
N ASN A 168 2.42 -3.04 -14.82
CA ASN A 168 2.63 -3.83 -16.03
C ASN A 168 4.09 -4.32 -16.17
N ASP A 169 4.25 -5.36 -16.99
CA ASP A 169 5.52 -5.91 -17.46
C ASP A 169 6.46 -6.50 -16.40
N VAL A 170 6.04 -6.81 -15.17
CA VAL A 170 6.94 -7.33 -14.12
C VAL A 170 7.57 -8.67 -14.51
N GLN A 171 8.91 -8.72 -14.60
CA GLN A 171 9.68 -9.94 -14.90
C GLN A 171 10.27 -10.54 -13.62
N VAL A 172 10.59 -11.84 -13.64
CA VAL A 172 11.19 -12.56 -12.51
C VAL A 172 12.50 -11.90 -12.05
N GLU A 173 13.31 -11.42 -12.98
CA GLU A 173 14.56 -10.72 -12.64
C GLU A 173 14.32 -9.43 -11.86
N ASP A 174 13.16 -8.79 -11.96
CA ASP A 174 12.86 -7.57 -11.22
C ASP A 174 12.48 -7.83 -9.76
N ILE A 175 12.12 -9.08 -9.45
CA ILE A 175 11.90 -9.57 -8.09
C ILE A 175 13.24 -9.99 -7.47
N ASN A 176 14.12 -10.62 -8.26
CA ASN A 176 15.39 -11.20 -7.79
C ASN A 176 16.56 -10.19 -7.68
N LYS A 177 16.42 -8.96 -8.17
CA LYS A 177 17.49 -7.95 -8.22
C LYS A 177 17.92 -7.34 -6.88
N PHE A 178 17.15 -7.57 -5.81
CA PHE A 178 17.37 -6.91 -4.51
C PHE A 178 17.89 -7.88 -3.43
N ARG A 179 18.66 -8.90 -3.83
CA ARG A 179 19.39 -9.79 -2.90
C ARG A 179 20.47 -9.05 -2.14
#